data_AF-A0A7L3JEE2-F1
#
_entry.id   AF-A0A7L3JEE2-F1
#
_cell.length_a   1.000
_cell.length_b   1.000
_cell.length_c   1.000
_cell.angle_alpha   90.00
_cell.angle_beta   90.00
_cell.angle_gamma   90.00
#
_symmetry.space_group_name_H-M   'P 1'
#
loop_
_entity.id
_entity.type
_entity.pdbx_description
1 polymer ?
#
loop_
_entity_poly.entity_id
_entity_poly.type
_entity_poly.pdbx_seq_one_letter_code
_entity_poly.pdbx_strand_id
1 'polypeptide(L)' 'DVVACVVPEVCQQYCGTAVGCTNIAYPKMVVELMPDGLRGLMLSVMLASLMSSLTSIFNSASTLFTMDIYTKIRSR' A
#
# COMPACT_ATOMS: atom_id res chain seq x y z
N ASP A 1 -17.02 12.63 5.90
CA ASP A 1 -17.43 11.45 5.12
C ASP A 1 -16.30 10.63 4.49
N VAL A 2 -15.09 11.15 4.23
CA VAL A 2 -14.08 10.36 3.46
C VAL A 2 -12.67 10.30 4.06
N VAL A 3 -12.31 11.11 5.05
CA VAL A 3 -10.94 11.11 5.62
C VAL A 3 -10.91 11.09 7.16
N ALA A 4 -12.02 11.44 7.81
CA ALA A 4 -12.22 11.27 9.23
C ALA A 4 -13.71 11.12 9.49
N CYS A 5 -14.07 10.22 10.40
CA CYS A 5 -15.40 10.22 10.99
C CYS A 5 -15.48 11.39 11.97
N VAL A 6 -16.47 12.25 11.80
CA VAL A 6 -16.71 13.39 12.70
C VAL A 6 -17.18 12.92 14.07
N VAL A 7 -17.95 11.82 14.09
CA VAL A 7 -18.50 11.21 15.32
C VAL A 7 -17.93 9.80 15.49
N PRO A 8 -17.08 9.57 16.51
CA PRO A 8 -16.43 8.28 16.75
C PRO A 8 -17.41 7.12 17.02
N GLU A 9 -18.51 7.35 17.74
CA GLU A 9 -19.46 6.27 18.08
C GLU A 9 -20.15 5.70 16.85
N VAL A 10 -20.57 6.58 15.94
CA VAL A 10 -21.18 6.21 14.65
C VAL A 10 -20.17 5.42 13.81
N CYS A 11 -18.91 5.86 13.79
CA CYS A 11 -17.85 5.16 13.05
C CYS A 11 -17.60 3.75 13.60
N GLN A 12 -17.57 3.60 14.92
CA GLN A 12 -17.41 2.31 15.58
C GLN A 12 -18.55 1.36 15.22
N GLN A 13 -19.78 1.87 15.14
CA GLN A 13 -20.95 1.07 14.80
C GLN A 13 -20.93 0.58 13.35
N TYR A 14 -20.57 1.44 12.39
CA TYR A 14 -20.58 1.06 10.96
C TYR A 14 -19.30 0.37 10.49
N CYS A 15 -18.15 0.69 11.10
CA CYS A 15 -16.84 0.33 10.57
C CYS A 15 -15.93 -0.37 11.58
N GLY A 16 -16.37 -0.53 12.84
CA GLY A 16 -15.60 -1.21 13.88
C GLY A 16 -14.35 -0.45 14.35
N THR A 17 -14.15 0.78 13.89
CA THR A 17 -13.03 1.64 14.27
C THR A 17 -13.52 3.08 14.50
N ALA A 18 -12.91 3.76 15.46
CA ALA A 18 -13.26 5.15 15.80
C ALA A 18 -12.74 6.18 14.78
N VAL A 19 -11.78 5.79 13.93
CA VAL A 19 -10.98 6.73 13.12
C VAL A 19 -11.40 6.79 11.65
N GLY A 20 -12.03 5.74 11.11
CA GLY A 20 -12.46 5.71 9.71
C GLY A 20 -12.51 4.30 9.10
N CYS A 21 -13.32 4.16 8.07
CA CYS A 21 -13.61 2.86 7.45
C CYS A 21 -12.57 2.43 6.39
N THR A 22 -11.74 3.36 5.90
CA THR A 22 -10.81 3.12 4.78
C THR A 22 -9.50 3.88 4.94
N ASN A 23 -8.43 3.35 4.35
CA ASN A 23 -7.08 3.95 4.38
C ASN A 23 -6.86 5.03 3.30
N ILE A 24 -7.94 5.64 2.77
CA ILE A 24 -7.85 6.64 1.70
C ILE A 24 -7.50 8.04 2.20
N ALA A 25 -7.38 8.22 3.52
CA ALA A 25 -7.09 9.48 4.16
C ALA A 25 -5.86 10.19 3.56
N TYR A 26 -4.74 9.46 3.47
CA TYR A 26 -3.49 10.00 2.98
C TYR A 26 -3.51 10.31 1.47
N PRO A 27 -3.93 9.38 0.57
CA PRO A 27 -4.05 9.69 -0.85
C PRO A 27 -5.00 10.86 -1.14
N LYS A 28 -6.12 10.94 -0.42
CA LYS A 28 -7.11 12.00 -0.64
C LYS A 28 -6.58 13.38 -0.25
N MET A 29 -5.87 13.48 0.88
CA MET A 29 -5.18 14.70 1.28
C MET A 29 -4.15 15.15 0.23
N VAL A 30 -3.36 14.21 -0.30
CA VAL A 30 -2.35 14.51 -1.32
C VAL A 30 -2.97 14.98 -2.65
N VAL A 31 -4.14 14.46 -3.03
CA VAL A 31 -4.77 14.81 -4.31
C VAL A 31 -5.58 16.11 -4.22
N GLU A 32 -6.27 16.35 -3.10
CA GLU A 32 -7.20 17.48 -2.96
C GLU A 32 -6.57 18.75 -2.36
N LEU A 33 -5.54 18.61 -1.51
CA LEU A 33 -5.01 19.75 -0.74
C LEU A 33 -3.61 20.22 -1.20
N MET A 34 -2.83 19.38 -1.90
CA MET A 34 -1.50 19.80 -2.38
C MET A 34 -1.55 20.62 -3.67
N PRO A 35 -0.64 21.60 -3.83
CA PRO A 35 -0.53 22.39 -5.05
C PRO A 35 0.00 21.56 -6.23
N ASP A 36 -0.27 22.07 -7.43
CA ASP A 36 0.21 21.48 -8.68
C ASP A 36 1.73 21.34 -8.72
N GLY A 37 2.22 20.24 -9.29
CA GLY A 37 3.64 19.85 -9.24
C GLY A 37 3.96 18.89 -8.08
N LEU A 38 3.75 19.31 -6.82
CA LEU A 38 4.02 18.46 -5.65
C LEU A 38 3.12 17.23 -5.60
N ARG A 39 1.86 17.38 -6.03
CA ARG A 39 0.92 16.26 -6.17
C ARG A 39 1.46 15.17 -7.11
N GLY A 40 2.01 15.56 -8.26
CA GLY A 40 2.60 14.61 -9.23
C GLY A 40 3.83 13.91 -8.67
N LEU A 41 4.67 14.65 -7.95
CA LEU A 41 5.86 14.11 -7.29
C LEU A 41 5.50 13.05 -6.23
N MET A 42 4.53 13.35 -5.37
CA MET A 42 4.09 12.41 -4.31
C MET A 42 3.48 11.12 -4.88
N LEU A 43 2.66 11.22 -5.93
CA LEU A 43 2.11 10.03 -6.61
C LEU A 43 3.23 9.17 -7.21
N SER A 44 4.23 9.82 -7.82
CA SER A 44 5.38 9.13 -8.41
C SER A 44 6.20 8.38 -7.36
N VAL A 45 6.47 9.02 -6.21
CA VAL A 45 7.17 8.40 -5.08
C VAL A 45 6.41 7.20 -4.53
N MET A 46 5.08 7.30 -4.42
CA MET A 46 4.24 6.20 -3.94
C MET A 46 4.26 5.00 -4.91
N LEU A 47 4.24 5.24 -6.22
CA LEU A 47 4.38 4.17 -7.21
C LEU A 47 5.79 3.56 -7.18
N ALA A 48 6.83 4.39 -7.04
CA ALA A 48 8.21 3.93 -6.95
C ALA A 48 8.45 3.06 -5.72
N SER A 49 7.89 3.43 -4.55
CA SER A 49 8.02 2.63 -3.33
C SER A 49 7.32 1.27 -3.48
N LEU A 50 6.13 1.23 -4.08
CA LEU A 50 5.43 -0.02 -4.39
C LEU A 50 6.25 -0.91 -5.32
N MET A 51 6.81 -0.36 -6.40
CA MET A 51 7.67 -1.13 -7.33
C MET A 51 8.93 -1.65 -6.67
N SER A 52 9.53 -0.89 -5.75
CA SER A 52 10.68 -1.34 -4.97
C SER A 52 10.34 -2.54 -4.07
N SER A 53 9.21 -2.46 -3.34
CA SER A 53 8.75 -3.57 -2.51
C SER A 53 8.41 -4.81 -3.36
N LEU A 54 7.71 -4.64 -4.48
CA LEU A 54 7.39 -5.74 -5.39
C LEU A 54 8.66 -6.39 -5.97
N THR A 55 9.64 -5.58 -6.38
CA THR A 55 10.92 -6.08 -6.88
C THR A 55 11.66 -6.90 -5.82
N SER A 56 11.67 -6.43 -4.57
CA SER A 56 12.27 -7.16 -3.44
C SER A 56 11.57 -8.50 -3.18
N ILE A 57 10.24 -8.53 -3.23
CA ILE A 57 9.44 -9.76 -3.08
C ILE A 57 9.76 -10.74 -4.20
N PHE A 58 9.74 -10.30 -5.45
CA PHE A 58 10.01 -11.20 -6.59
C PHE A 58 11.44 -11.71 -6.60
N ASN A 59 12.43 -10.88 -6.23
CA ASN A 59 13.81 -11.32 -6.13
C ASN A 59 13.99 -12.40 -5.04
N SER A 60 13.34 -12.20 -3.89
CA SER A 60 13.37 -13.19 -2.80
C SER A 60 12.64 -14.47 -3.18
N ALA A 61 11.47 -14.37 -3.80
CA ALA A 61 10.69 -15.52 -4.27
C ALA A 61 11.42 -16.31 -5.37
N SER A 62 12.11 -15.62 -6.29
CA SER A 62 12.93 -16.26 -7.32
C SER A 62 14.11 -17.02 -6.73
N THR A 63 14.76 -16.46 -5.70
CA THR A 63 15.84 -17.15 -4.98
C THR A 63 15.31 -18.40 -4.29
N LEU A 64 14.21 -18.30 -3.55
CA LEU A 64 13.57 -19.45 -2.91
C LEU A 64 13.13 -20.49 -3.95
N PHE A 65 12.57 -20.06 -5.08
CA PHE A 65 12.18 -20.98 -6.13
C PHE A 65 13.38 -21.68 -6.78
N THR A 66 14.46 -20.97 -7.06
CA THR A 66 15.63 -21.55 -7.75
C THR A 66 16.53 -22.36 -6.82
N MET A 67 16.73 -21.92 -5.58
CA MET A 67 17.58 -22.60 -4.60
C MET A 67 16.85 -23.72 -3.86
N ASP A 68 15.59 -23.54 -3.45
CA ASP A 68 14.87 -24.52 -2.63
C ASP A 68 13.99 -25.47 -3.43
N ILE A 69 13.31 -24.96 -4.47
CA ILE A 69 12.34 -25.76 -5.25
C ILE A 69 13.03 -26.41 -6.46
N TYR A 70 13.72 -25.63 -7.28
CA TYR A 70 14.30 -26.09 -8.54
C TYR A 70 15.43 -27.09 -8.32
N THR A 71 16.27 -26.92 -7.30
CA THR A 71 17.32 -27.92 -6.96
C THR A 71 16.73 -29.25 -6.50
N LYS A 72 15.63 -29.23 -5.72
CA LYS A 72 14.94 -30.44 -5.27
C LYS A 72 14.20 -31.16 -6.39
N ILE A 73 13.57 -30.41 -7.30
CA ILE A 73 12.85 -30.97 -8.45
C ILE A 73 13.82 -31.46 -9.52
N ARG A 74 14.90 -30.73 -9.78
CA ARG A 74 15.95 -31.14 -10.71
C ARG A 74 16.98 -32.02 -10.02
N SER A 75 16.53 -33.16 -9.53
CA SER A 75 17.40 -34.27 -9.13
C SER A 75 17.87 -35.01 -10.39
N ARG A 76 19.05 -34.61 -10.88
CA ARG A 76 19.96 -35.45 -11.67
C ARG A 76 21.33 -35.34 -11.04
#